data_AF-A0A7S2XAG5-F1
#
_entry.id   AF-A0A7S2XAG5-F1
#
_cell.length_a   1.000
_cell.length_b   1.000
_cell.length_c   1.000
_cell.angle_alpha   90.00
_cell.angle_beta   90.00
_cell.angle_gamma   90.00
#
_symmetry.space_group_name_H-M   'P 1'
#
loop_
_entity.id
_entity.type
_entity.pdbx_description
1 polymer ?
#
loop_
_entity_poly.entity_id
_entity_poly.type
_entity_poly.pdbx_seq_one_letter_code
_entity_poly.pdbx_strand_id
1 'polypeptide(L)'
;FRALRHELVHPLRALNEGRQSMEKTFAGNPVPGDAIDHVVNEIVQVVLHGNFKEWRYTNPTGQKQLEGLTDEQKAVWMATTKIFHPDPRVSTIEGDESELSFFWATKIGGPSHGFDVEGQCLLPLLANARSKVILVEDHQWPHNPAGRAHFKLLFARRDGGDVPVLWLETVNCDFACGHAGKDRTLEWLPAVVKHGIQKARMLGVMLSVEENWMHFLQESADGDGGRIEILTDVIVLRPSNGVVEASDYLTGKHDWVQMEEELTDPLTRATYTPPGDDTRGHRVRTDL
;
A
#
# COMPACT_ATOMS: atom_id res chain seq x y z
N PHE A 1 14.36 10.08 21.11
CA PHE A 1 15.52 9.38 20.50
C PHE A 1 15.17 8.59 19.24
N ARG A 2 14.05 7.85 19.16
CA ARG A 2 13.67 7.08 17.95
C ARG A 2 13.46 7.95 16.70
N ALA A 3 12.67 9.04 16.79
CA ALA A 3 12.46 9.95 15.67
C ALA A 3 13.78 10.51 15.09
N LEU A 4 14.74 10.88 15.95
CA LEU A 4 16.07 11.35 15.53
C LEU A 4 16.88 10.26 14.83
N ARG A 5 16.83 9.01 15.33
CA ARG A 5 17.53 7.86 14.74
C ARG A 5 17.02 7.51 13.33
N HIS A 6 15.74 7.75 13.07
CA HIS A 6 15.12 7.52 11.76
C HIS A 6 15.03 8.82 10.93
N GLU A 7 15.75 9.88 11.35
CA GLU A 7 15.82 11.18 10.67
C GLU A 7 14.45 11.88 10.45
N LEU A 8 13.45 11.54 11.26
CA LEU A 8 12.06 11.95 11.07
C LEU A 8 11.75 13.42 11.38
N VAL A 9 12.75 14.23 11.74
CA VAL A 9 12.52 15.65 12.03
C VAL A 9 11.92 16.37 10.82
N HIS A 10 12.48 16.15 9.63
CA HIS A 10 11.97 16.74 8.40
C HIS A 10 10.59 16.19 8.02
N PRO A 11 10.37 14.86 8.00
CA PRO A 11 9.05 14.30 7.77
C PRO A 11 7.95 14.80 8.70
N LEU A 12 8.21 14.82 10.01
CA LEU A 12 7.22 15.26 10.99
C LEU A 12 6.95 16.77 10.89
N ARG A 13 8.00 17.57 10.61
CA ARG A 13 7.84 19.00 10.36
C ARG A 13 6.96 19.24 9.14
N ALA A 14 7.23 18.56 8.03
CA ALA A 14 6.46 18.75 6.81
C ALA A 14 4.99 18.31 6.97
N LEU A 15 4.73 17.19 7.64
CA LEU A 15 3.37 16.75 7.95
C LEU A 15 2.63 17.81 8.81
N ASN A 16 3.36 18.48 9.70
CA ASN A 16 2.81 19.50 10.58
C ASN A 16 2.60 20.86 9.88
N GLU A 17 3.51 21.28 9.01
CA GLU A 17 3.43 22.54 8.27
C GLU A 17 2.47 22.45 7.07
N GLY A 18 2.32 21.26 6.48
CA GLY A 18 1.47 20.99 5.32
C GLY A 18 0.00 20.71 5.64
N ARG A 19 -0.46 20.87 6.88
CA ARG A 19 -1.85 20.52 7.27
C ARG A 19 -2.90 21.27 6.46
N GLN A 20 -2.70 22.57 6.26
CA GLN A 20 -3.64 23.40 5.54
C GLN A 20 -3.80 22.96 4.08
N SER A 21 -2.73 22.45 3.44
CA SER A 21 -2.86 21.92 2.08
C SER A 21 -3.65 20.61 2.05
N MET A 22 -3.72 19.85 3.15
CA MET A 22 -4.50 18.62 3.27
C MET A 22 -5.99 18.84 3.58
N GLU A 23 -6.45 20.07 3.82
CA GLU A 23 -7.87 20.40 4.02
C GLU A 23 -8.68 20.41 2.71
N LYS A 24 -8.06 20.06 1.60
CA LYS A 24 -8.70 19.89 0.30
C LYS A 24 -8.09 18.71 -0.43
N THR A 25 -8.91 17.96 -1.15
CA THR A 25 -8.47 16.92 -2.09
C THR A 25 -7.73 17.55 -3.27
N PHE A 26 -7.01 16.75 -4.07
CA PHE A 26 -6.43 17.22 -5.34
C PHE A 26 -7.47 17.88 -6.28
N ALA A 27 -8.70 17.39 -6.28
CA ALA A 27 -9.81 17.97 -7.05
C ALA A 27 -10.45 19.23 -6.40
N GLY A 28 -9.90 19.73 -5.29
CA GLY A 28 -10.37 20.92 -4.59
C GLY A 28 -11.56 20.71 -3.65
N ASN A 29 -12.08 19.49 -3.51
CA ASN A 29 -13.15 19.18 -2.55
C ASN A 29 -12.64 19.37 -1.12
N PRO A 30 -13.45 19.92 -0.20
CA PRO A 30 -13.03 20.14 1.18
C PRO A 30 -12.84 18.81 1.92
N VAL A 31 -11.82 18.77 2.77
CA VAL A 31 -11.55 17.72 3.76
C VAL A 31 -11.71 18.36 5.15
N PRO A 32 -12.35 17.69 6.13
CA PRO A 32 -12.51 18.26 7.47
C PRO A 32 -11.15 18.53 8.13
N GLY A 33 -10.79 19.80 8.28
CA GLY A 33 -9.47 20.20 8.81
C GLY A 33 -9.24 19.76 10.25
N ASP A 34 -10.30 19.68 11.06
CA ASP A 34 -10.27 19.11 12.41
C ASP A 34 -9.90 17.62 12.42
N ALA A 35 -10.38 16.85 11.45
CA ALA A 35 -9.99 15.45 11.27
C ALA A 35 -8.52 15.32 10.85
N ILE A 36 -8.05 16.15 9.91
CA ILE A 36 -6.63 16.22 9.52
C ILE A 36 -5.76 16.54 10.74
N ASP A 37 -6.10 17.60 11.48
CA ASP A 37 -5.35 18.05 12.65
C ASP A 37 -5.27 16.96 13.71
N HIS A 38 -6.38 16.29 13.97
CA HIS A 38 -6.44 15.20 14.93
C HIS A 38 -5.50 14.06 14.53
N VAL A 39 -5.61 13.54 13.30
CA VAL A 39 -4.80 12.41 12.84
C VAL A 39 -3.32 12.77 12.77
N VAL A 40 -2.96 13.95 12.26
CA VAL A 40 -1.56 14.39 12.22
C VAL A 40 -0.99 14.52 13.63
N ASN A 41 -1.75 15.10 14.57
CA ASN A 41 -1.33 15.16 15.97
C ASN A 41 -1.11 13.78 16.56
N GLU A 42 -2.03 12.83 16.35
CA GLU A 42 -1.87 11.45 16.82
C GLU A 42 -0.61 10.81 16.26
N ILE A 43 -0.40 10.86 14.94
CA ILE A 43 0.79 10.34 14.26
C ILE A 43 2.07 10.91 14.87
N VAL A 44 2.14 12.24 15.04
CA VAL A 44 3.30 12.90 15.65
C VAL A 44 3.53 12.38 17.07
N GLN A 45 2.49 12.29 17.89
CA GLN A 45 2.63 11.79 19.25
C GLN A 45 3.11 10.33 19.27
N VAL A 46 2.52 9.45 18.47
CA VAL A 46 2.89 8.02 18.52
C VAL A 46 4.27 7.73 17.95
N VAL A 47 4.74 8.56 17.00
CA VAL A 47 6.13 8.51 16.53
C VAL A 47 7.11 8.96 17.61
N LEU A 48 6.79 10.05 18.33
CA LEU A 48 7.64 10.55 19.41
C LEU A 48 7.72 9.57 20.60
N HIS A 49 6.62 8.89 20.91
CA HIS A 49 6.54 7.86 21.97
C HIS A 49 7.03 6.48 21.50
N GLY A 50 7.17 6.25 20.20
CA GLY A 50 7.73 5.02 19.63
C GLY A 50 6.73 3.87 19.52
N ASN A 51 5.44 4.16 19.49
CA ASN A 51 4.33 3.20 19.36
C ASN A 51 3.54 3.38 18.05
N PHE A 52 4.15 3.96 17.01
CA PHE A 52 3.52 4.20 15.71
C PHE A 52 2.87 2.95 15.10
N LYS A 53 3.64 1.86 14.93
CA LYS A 53 3.15 0.58 14.40
C LYS A 53 1.94 0.06 15.20
N GLU A 54 2.06 0.03 16.52
CA GLU A 54 0.97 -0.42 17.41
C GLU A 54 -0.30 0.42 17.23
N TRP A 55 -0.17 1.76 17.24
CA TRP A 55 -1.29 2.67 17.03
C TRP A 55 -1.99 2.43 15.70
N ARG A 56 -1.24 2.22 14.61
CA ARG A 56 -1.82 1.99 13.27
C ARG A 56 -2.79 0.81 13.25
N TYR A 57 -2.45 -0.27 13.94
CA TYR A 57 -3.23 -1.51 13.94
C TYR A 57 -4.27 -1.62 15.06
N THR A 58 -4.16 -0.78 16.10
CA THR A 58 -5.06 -0.83 17.28
C THR A 58 -6.05 0.32 17.37
N ASN A 59 -5.86 1.40 16.61
CA ASN A 59 -6.86 2.47 16.56
C ASN A 59 -8.19 1.96 15.95
N PRO A 60 -9.35 2.55 16.30
CA PRO A 60 -10.66 2.05 15.88
C PRO A 60 -10.83 1.93 14.36
N THR A 61 -10.27 2.87 13.59
CA THR A 61 -10.31 2.84 12.13
C THR A 61 -9.48 1.68 11.59
N GLY A 62 -8.24 1.54 12.06
CA GLY A 62 -7.34 0.46 11.66
C GLY A 62 -7.91 -0.93 11.96
N GLN A 63 -8.56 -1.10 13.11
CA GLN A 63 -9.25 -2.34 13.45
C GLN A 63 -10.40 -2.65 12.49
N LYS A 64 -11.23 -1.66 12.15
CA LYS A 64 -12.31 -1.81 11.15
C LYS A 64 -11.75 -2.14 9.77
N GLN A 65 -10.65 -1.52 9.36
CA GLN A 65 -10.00 -1.81 8.08
C GLN A 65 -9.51 -3.26 7.98
N LEU A 66 -9.19 -3.90 9.10
CA LEU A 66 -8.68 -5.28 9.17
C LEU A 66 -9.72 -6.31 9.65
N GLU A 67 -10.98 -5.90 9.86
CA GLU A 67 -12.09 -6.79 10.21
C GLU A 67 -12.28 -7.92 9.17
N GLY A 68 -12.71 -9.10 9.57
CA GLY A 68 -12.82 -10.25 8.66
C GLY A 68 -11.50 -10.98 8.35
N LEU A 69 -10.35 -10.46 8.77
CA LEU A 69 -9.11 -11.24 8.83
C LEU A 69 -9.04 -12.07 10.10
N THR A 70 -8.43 -13.26 10.01
CA THR A 70 -8.04 -14.02 11.21
C THR A 70 -6.88 -13.35 11.95
N ASP A 71 -6.65 -13.73 13.19
CA ASP A 71 -5.55 -13.15 13.97
C ASP A 71 -4.18 -13.56 13.41
N GLU A 72 -4.06 -14.75 12.82
CA GLU A 72 -2.87 -15.19 12.09
C GLU A 72 -2.63 -14.32 10.85
N GLN A 73 -3.69 -14.03 10.08
CA GLN A 73 -3.59 -13.14 8.92
C GLN A 73 -3.18 -11.73 9.33
N LYS A 74 -3.75 -11.18 10.41
CA LYS A 74 -3.33 -9.87 10.94
C LYS A 74 -1.87 -9.91 11.36
N ALA A 75 -1.42 -10.95 12.06
CA ALA A 75 -0.02 -11.08 12.48
C ALA A 75 0.94 -11.09 11.29
N VAL A 76 0.62 -11.85 10.23
CA VAL A 76 1.39 -11.87 8.98
C VAL A 76 1.35 -10.52 8.28
N TRP A 77 0.18 -9.87 8.21
CA TRP A 77 0.05 -8.55 7.60
C TRP A 77 0.92 -7.53 8.32
N MET A 78 0.93 -7.51 9.66
CA MET A 78 1.74 -6.59 10.46
C MET A 78 3.24 -6.90 10.43
N ALA A 79 3.65 -8.14 10.15
CA ALA A 79 5.06 -8.51 10.03
C ALA A 79 5.69 -7.89 8.78
N THR A 80 6.97 -7.52 8.85
CA THR A 80 7.74 -7.05 7.70
C THR A 80 8.19 -8.24 6.86
N THR A 81 8.02 -8.14 5.54
CA THR A 81 8.58 -9.09 4.58
C THR A 81 9.81 -8.48 3.90
N LYS A 82 10.91 -9.22 3.85
CA LYS A 82 12.11 -8.89 3.05
C LYS A 82 12.46 -10.06 2.15
N ILE A 83 12.75 -9.78 0.88
CA ILE A 83 13.10 -10.80 -0.11
C ILE A 83 14.36 -10.38 -0.85
N PHE A 84 15.31 -11.31 -0.90
CA PHE A 84 16.48 -11.24 -1.77
C PHE A 84 16.17 -12.00 -3.05
N HIS A 85 16.23 -11.31 -4.18
CA HIS A 85 15.86 -11.87 -5.48
C HIS A 85 17.05 -12.59 -6.14
N PRO A 86 16.80 -13.44 -7.14
CA PRO A 86 17.88 -14.07 -7.91
C PRO A 86 18.83 -13.07 -8.57
N ASP A 87 18.34 -11.89 -8.99
CA ASP A 87 19.21 -10.75 -9.33
C ASP A 87 19.77 -10.17 -8.02
N PRO A 88 21.05 -10.37 -7.69
CA PRO A 88 21.63 -9.91 -6.43
C PRO A 88 21.71 -8.39 -6.32
N ARG A 89 21.43 -7.65 -7.41
CA ARG A 89 21.36 -6.18 -7.39
C ARG A 89 20.12 -5.68 -6.66
N VAL A 90 19.02 -6.45 -6.67
CA VAL A 90 17.70 -5.97 -6.23
C VAL A 90 17.22 -6.79 -5.03
N SER A 91 16.75 -6.10 -4.01
CA SER A 91 15.97 -6.69 -2.92
C SER A 91 14.71 -5.88 -2.67
N THR A 92 13.67 -6.49 -2.10
CA THR A 92 12.43 -5.79 -1.77
C THR A 92 12.08 -5.94 -0.30
N ILE A 93 11.57 -4.88 0.33
CA ILE A 93 11.27 -4.84 1.77
C ILE A 93 10.01 -4.02 2.08
N GLU A 94 9.17 -4.53 3.00
CA GLU A 94 8.03 -3.79 3.58
C GLU A 94 8.48 -2.92 4.77
N GLY A 95 9.27 -1.89 4.49
CA GLY A 95 9.77 -1.00 5.52
C GLY A 95 10.55 -1.67 6.67
N ASP A 96 10.61 -1.02 7.83
CA ASP A 96 11.25 -1.56 9.04
C ASP A 96 10.22 -2.08 10.07
N GLU A 97 10.70 -2.75 11.12
CA GLU A 97 9.86 -3.29 12.20
C GLU A 97 9.03 -2.25 12.95
N SER A 98 9.39 -0.97 12.84
CA SER A 98 8.65 0.16 13.42
C SER A 98 7.74 0.87 12.42
N GLU A 99 7.80 0.48 11.14
CA GLU A 99 7.15 1.09 9.98
C GLU A 99 7.47 2.58 9.78
N LEU A 100 8.50 3.09 10.48
CA LEU A 100 8.92 4.49 10.40
C LEU A 100 9.55 4.83 9.05
N SER A 101 10.04 3.83 8.33
CA SER A 101 10.47 3.96 6.94
C SER A 101 9.35 4.41 5.99
N PHE A 102 8.07 4.28 6.37
CA PHE A 102 6.94 4.69 5.51
C PHE A 102 6.89 6.20 5.31
N PHE A 103 7.40 6.98 6.27
CA PHE A 103 7.57 8.42 6.12
C PHE A 103 8.44 8.76 4.91
N TRP A 104 9.42 7.92 4.61
CA TRP A 104 10.35 8.13 3.51
C TRP A 104 9.86 7.56 2.18
N ALA A 105 8.74 6.84 2.17
CA ALA A 105 8.18 6.25 0.96
C ALA A 105 7.87 7.33 -0.08
N THR A 106 7.42 8.52 0.31
CA THR A 106 7.02 9.60 -0.61
C THR A 106 8.16 10.45 -1.17
N LYS A 107 9.42 10.23 -0.74
CA LYS A 107 10.60 11.01 -1.19
C LYS A 107 10.98 10.79 -2.66
N ILE A 108 10.39 9.75 -3.25
CA ILE A 108 10.47 9.41 -4.67
C ILE A 108 9.55 10.43 -5.39
N GLY A 109 10.07 11.64 -5.69
CA GLY A 109 9.20 12.79 -6.03
C GLY A 109 9.76 14.07 -6.70
N GLY A 110 11.06 14.37 -6.67
CA GLY A 110 11.56 15.72 -6.99
C GLY A 110 11.66 16.48 -5.66
N PRO A 111 11.34 17.79 -5.54
CA PRO A 111 10.93 18.29 -4.22
C PRO A 111 9.86 17.32 -3.71
N SER A 112 10.14 16.63 -2.60
CA SER A 112 9.39 15.45 -2.18
C SER A 112 7.93 15.84 -2.05
N HIS A 113 7.02 15.25 -2.82
CA HIS A 113 5.60 15.62 -2.73
C HIS A 113 5.10 15.54 -1.28
N GLY A 114 5.50 14.51 -0.52
CA GLY A 114 5.15 14.40 0.90
C GLY A 114 5.85 15.37 1.86
N PHE A 115 6.86 16.15 1.41
CA PHE A 115 7.62 17.07 2.28
C PHE A 115 7.66 18.54 1.83
N ASP A 116 7.64 18.79 0.53
CA ASP A 116 7.94 20.09 -0.08
C ASP A 116 6.74 20.69 -0.81
N VAL A 117 5.68 19.91 -1.11
CA VAL A 117 4.54 20.37 -1.92
C VAL A 117 3.18 20.03 -1.29
N GLU A 118 2.86 18.75 -1.05
CA GLU A 118 1.52 18.27 -0.64
C GLU A 118 1.59 16.96 0.19
N GLY A 119 1.33 17.04 1.51
CA GLY A 119 1.33 15.88 2.42
C GLY A 119 0.19 14.86 2.19
N GLN A 120 -0.72 15.16 1.26
CA GLN A 120 -1.96 14.42 1.01
C GLN A 120 -1.72 12.96 0.65
N CYS A 121 -0.71 12.65 -0.15
CA CYS A 121 -0.44 11.27 -0.57
C CYS A 121 0.27 10.44 0.53
N LEU A 122 0.96 11.08 1.46
CA LEU A 122 1.69 10.39 2.55
C LEU A 122 0.74 9.97 3.68
N LEU A 123 -0.21 10.85 4.03
CA LEU A 123 -1.07 10.65 5.18
C LEU A 123 -1.94 9.36 5.11
N PRO A 124 -2.52 8.96 3.95
CA PRO A 124 -3.21 7.68 3.81
C PRO A 124 -2.31 6.47 4.08
N LEU A 125 -1.04 6.53 3.65
CA LEU A 125 -0.06 5.47 3.93
C LEU A 125 0.25 5.38 5.43
N LEU A 126 0.35 6.52 6.12
CA LEU A 126 0.68 6.55 7.55
C LEU A 126 -0.52 6.21 8.44
N ALA A 127 -1.72 6.65 8.07
CA ALA A 127 -2.92 6.56 8.91
C ALA A 127 -3.72 5.27 8.72
N ASN A 128 -3.69 4.65 7.53
CA ASN A 128 -4.51 3.47 7.25
C ASN A 128 -3.73 2.18 7.54
N ALA A 129 -4.29 1.31 8.38
CA ALA A 129 -3.73 0.00 8.73
C ALA A 129 -3.67 -0.97 7.54
N ARG A 130 -4.56 -0.78 6.56
CA ARG A 130 -4.60 -1.57 5.33
C ARG A 130 -3.52 -1.22 4.31
N SER A 131 -2.75 -0.15 4.52
CA SER A 131 -1.80 0.36 3.55
C SER A 131 -0.36 0.10 3.97
N LYS A 132 0.41 -0.47 3.05
CA LYS A 132 1.86 -0.65 3.15
C LYS A 132 2.53 -0.19 1.86
N VAL A 133 3.85 -0.23 1.87
CA VAL A 133 4.68 0.03 0.71
C VAL A 133 5.74 -1.05 0.60
N ILE A 134 5.98 -1.53 -0.60
CA ILE A 134 7.14 -2.34 -0.95
C ILE A 134 8.21 -1.37 -1.44
N LEU A 135 9.33 -1.32 -0.74
CA LEU A 135 10.50 -0.55 -1.13
C LEU A 135 11.45 -1.43 -1.94
N VAL A 136 11.94 -0.90 -3.06
CA VAL A 136 12.93 -1.57 -3.91
C VAL A 136 14.32 -1.05 -3.54
N GLU A 137 15.16 -1.92 -2.98
CA GLU A 137 16.58 -1.64 -2.74
C GLU A 137 17.36 -2.10 -3.97
N ASP A 138 18.05 -1.18 -4.65
CA ASP A 138 18.92 -1.48 -5.79
C ASP A 138 20.35 -1.03 -5.47
N HIS A 139 21.32 -1.93 -5.60
CA HIS A 139 22.72 -1.66 -5.27
C HIS A 139 23.35 -0.50 -6.06
N GLN A 140 22.77 -0.10 -7.19
CA GLN A 140 23.21 1.11 -7.91
C GLN A 140 22.82 2.41 -7.18
N TRP A 141 21.84 2.36 -6.28
CA TRP A 141 21.40 3.46 -5.42
C TRP A 141 21.42 3.04 -3.95
N PRO A 142 22.60 2.80 -3.36
CA PRO A 142 22.74 2.14 -2.05
C PRO A 142 22.28 3.00 -0.85
N HIS A 143 21.96 4.27 -1.06
CA HIS A 143 21.66 5.21 0.01
C HIS A 143 20.16 5.33 0.34
N ASN A 144 19.27 5.05 -0.62
CA ASN A 144 17.82 5.14 -0.46
C ASN A 144 17.15 4.09 -1.36
N PRO A 145 15.91 3.66 -1.05
CA PRO A 145 15.13 2.86 -1.99
C PRO A 145 15.08 3.50 -3.38
N ALA A 146 15.36 2.70 -4.42
CA ALA A 146 15.37 3.15 -5.81
C ALA A 146 13.96 3.23 -6.41
N GLY A 147 13.00 2.52 -5.80
CA GLY A 147 11.61 2.52 -6.23
C GLY A 147 10.67 2.08 -5.12
N ARG A 148 9.36 2.21 -5.38
CA ARG A 148 8.30 1.78 -4.47
C ARG A 148 7.09 1.24 -5.20
N ALA A 149 6.31 0.40 -4.54
CA ALA A 149 4.94 0.08 -4.94
C ALA A 149 4.03 0.12 -3.72
N HIS A 150 2.85 0.74 -3.85
CA HIS A 150 1.86 0.69 -2.78
C HIS A 150 1.24 -0.70 -2.74
N PHE A 151 1.03 -1.16 -1.51
CA PHE A 151 0.60 -2.52 -1.24
C PHE A 151 -0.52 -2.46 -0.22
N LYS A 152 -1.73 -2.84 -0.64
CA LYS A 152 -2.95 -2.62 0.15
C LYS A 152 -3.64 -3.94 0.45
N LEU A 153 -4.16 -4.08 1.65
CA LEU A 153 -5.03 -5.18 2.04
C LEU A 153 -6.49 -4.72 1.96
N LEU A 154 -7.17 -5.14 0.89
CA LEU A 154 -8.54 -4.75 0.58
C LEU A 154 -9.46 -5.97 0.68
N PHE A 155 -10.72 -5.79 0.29
CA PHE A 155 -11.70 -6.87 0.24
C PHE A 155 -12.39 -6.88 -1.11
N ALA A 156 -12.62 -8.05 -1.68
CA ALA A 156 -13.44 -8.24 -2.86
C ALA A 156 -14.83 -8.72 -2.43
N ARG A 157 -15.88 -8.07 -2.93
CA ARG A 157 -17.27 -8.51 -2.70
C ARG A 157 -17.52 -9.77 -3.53
N ARG A 158 -17.85 -10.88 -2.86
CA ARG A 158 -18.23 -12.16 -3.49
C ARG A 158 -19.59 -12.60 -2.97
N ASP A 159 -20.20 -13.59 -3.62
CA ASP A 159 -21.32 -14.28 -3.00
C ASP A 159 -20.80 -14.91 -1.69
N GLY A 160 -21.58 -14.85 -0.62
CA GLY A 160 -21.15 -15.32 0.71
C GLY A 160 -20.35 -14.31 1.55
N GLY A 161 -19.91 -13.17 0.99
CA GLY A 161 -19.35 -12.06 1.76
C GLY A 161 -18.08 -11.45 1.19
N ASP A 162 -17.43 -10.64 2.01
CA ASP A 162 -16.19 -9.94 1.67
C ASP A 162 -14.98 -10.86 1.86
N VAL A 163 -14.17 -11.02 0.81
CA VAL A 163 -12.98 -11.88 0.83
C VAL A 163 -11.73 -11.00 0.79
N PRO A 164 -10.76 -11.17 1.70
CA PRO A 164 -9.55 -10.35 1.70
C PRO A 164 -8.70 -10.56 0.45
N VAL A 165 -8.10 -9.48 -0.04
CA VAL A 165 -7.26 -9.48 -1.23
C VAL A 165 -6.10 -8.51 -1.06
N LEU A 166 -4.90 -8.93 -1.42
CA LEU A 166 -3.76 -8.04 -1.55
C LEU A 166 -3.82 -7.35 -2.91
N TRP A 167 -3.82 -6.04 -2.88
CA TRP A 167 -3.81 -5.17 -4.04
C TRP A 167 -2.43 -4.52 -4.18
N LEU A 168 -1.77 -4.80 -5.30
CA LEU A 168 -0.48 -4.22 -5.61
C LEU A 168 -0.65 -3.16 -6.71
N GLU A 169 -0.29 -1.92 -6.38
CA GLU A 169 -0.33 -0.79 -7.31
C GLU A 169 0.98 -0.66 -8.09
N THR A 170 1.02 0.27 -9.05
CA THR A 170 2.17 0.51 -9.92
C THR A 170 3.49 0.73 -9.18
N VAL A 171 4.57 0.20 -9.78
CA VAL A 171 5.95 0.45 -9.35
C VAL A 171 6.37 1.84 -9.84
N ASN A 172 6.78 2.68 -8.90
CA ASN A 172 7.26 4.04 -9.15
C ASN A 172 8.76 4.14 -8.88
N CYS A 173 9.46 4.92 -9.70
CA CYS A 173 10.91 5.13 -9.63
C CYS A 173 11.29 6.38 -8.85
N ASP A 174 12.31 6.28 -7.99
CA ASP A 174 12.90 7.44 -7.31
C ASP A 174 13.40 8.49 -8.31
N PHE A 175 13.25 9.77 -7.96
CA PHE A 175 13.60 10.84 -8.89
C PHE A 175 15.09 10.87 -9.19
N ALA A 176 15.97 10.53 -8.25
CA ALA A 176 17.40 10.45 -8.54
C ALA A 176 17.72 9.32 -9.53
N CYS A 177 16.94 8.23 -9.51
CA CYS A 177 17.02 7.17 -10.52
C CYS A 177 16.42 7.61 -11.86
N GLY A 178 15.25 8.26 -11.85
CA GLY A 178 14.58 8.78 -13.05
C GLY A 178 15.39 9.85 -13.79
N HIS A 179 15.99 10.81 -13.08
CA HIS A 179 16.83 11.86 -13.66
C HIS A 179 18.13 11.34 -14.28
N ALA A 180 18.57 10.14 -13.90
CA ALA A 180 19.68 9.46 -14.57
C ALA A 180 19.28 8.91 -15.95
N GLY A 181 18.04 9.14 -16.42
CA GLY A 181 17.51 8.66 -17.69
C GLY A 181 17.20 7.16 -17.70
N LYS A 182 17.05 6.57 -16.52
CA LYS A 182 16.86 5.13 -16.33
C LYS A 182 15.57 4.90 -15.55
N ASP A 183 14.44 5.01 -16.22
CA ASP A 183 13.23 4.39 -15.69
C ASP A 183 13.42 2.87 -15.73
N ARG A 184 13.54 2.27 -14.55
CA ARG A 184 13.77 0.83 -14.36
C ARG A 184 12.58 0.13 -13.71
N THR A 185 11.43 0.79 -13.67
CA THR A 185 10.20 0.24 -13.07
C THR A 185 9.85 -1.14 -13.64
N LEU A 186 9.93 -1.31 -14.96
CA LEU A 186 9.72 -2.61 -15.63
C LEU A 186 10.76 -3.66 -15.23
N GLU A 187 12.01 -3.28 -14.95
CA GLU A 187 13.05 -4.22 -14.50
C GLU A 187 12.84 -4.67 -13.05
N TRP A 188 12.25 -3.80 -12.21
CA TRP A 188 11.95 -4.13 -10.81
C TRP A 188 10.61 -4.85 -10.65
N LEU A 189 9.73 -4.76 -11.64
CA LEU A 189 8.38 -5.29 -11.57
C LEU A 189 8.33 -6.80 -11.23
N PRO A 190 9.17 -7.69 -11.81
CA PRO A 190 9.22 -9.10 -11.37
C PRO A 190 9.55 -9.25 -9.87
N ALA A 191 10.50 -8.46 -9.35
CA ALA A 191 10.90 -8.51 -7.95
C ALA A 191 9.77 -8.05 -7.00
N VAL A 192 9.03 -7.01 -7.40
CA VAL A 192 7.88 -6.50 -6.64
C VAL A 192 6.71 -7.49 -6.70
N VAL A 193 6.42 -8.07 -7.87
CA VAL A 193 5.36 -9.08 -8.03
C VAL A 193 5.68 -10.34 -7.24
N LYS A 194 6.93 -10.83 -7.28
CA LYS A 194 7.39 -11.95 -6.45
C LYS A 194 7.20 -11.67 -4.96
N HIS A 195 7.40 -10.42 -4.53
CA HIS A 195 7.12 -9.99 -3.17
C HIS A 195 5.63 -10.08 -2.81
N GLY A 196 4.77 -9.56 -3.68
CA GLY A 196 3.32 -9.68 -3.54
C GLY A 196 2.88 -11.15 -3.43
N ILE A 197 3.41 -12.03 -4.29
CA ILE A 197 3.09 -13.47 -4.28
C ILE A 197 3.49 -14.10 -2.95
N GLN A 198 4.70 -13.82 -2.48
CA GLN A 198 5.18 -14.40 -1.22
C GLN A 198 4.33 -13.93 -0.03
N LYS A 199 3.95 -12.65 0.02
CA LYS A 199 3.06 -12.17 1.08
C LYS A 199 1.66 -12.79 0.98
N ALA A 200 1.11 -12.89 -0.23
CA ALA A 200 -0.18 -13.54 -0.50
C ALA A 200 -0.20 -14.98 0.00
N ARG A 201 0.87 -15.74 -0.24
CA ARG A 201 1.04 -17.10 0.28
C ARG A 201 1.09 -17.16 1.80
N MET A 202 1.84 -16.26 2.44
CA MET A 202 1.93 -16.20 3.89
C MET A 202 0.57 -15.87 4.54
N LEU A 203 -0.22 -15.03 3.88
CA LEU A 203 -1.57 -14.64 4.33
C LEU A 203 -2.65 -15.65 3.97
N GLY A 204 -2.41 -16.52 2.97
CA GLY A 204 -3.46 -17.35 2.39
C GLY A 204 -4.57 -16.53 1.75
N VAL A 205 -4.20 -15.45 1.04
CA VAL A 205 -5.16 -14.57 0.34
C VAL A 205 -4.73 -14.36 -1.11
N MET A 206 -5.66 -13.93 -1.95
CA MET A 206 -5.40 -13.60 -3.34
C MET A 206 -4.49 -12.38 -3.46
N LEU A 207 -3.54 -12.39 -4.40
CA LEU A 207 -2.86 -11.19 -4.90
C LEU A 207 -3.58 -10.69 -6.14
N SER A 208 -3.71 -9.37 -6.27
CA SER A 208 -4.28 -8.70 -7.42
C SER A 208 -3.35 -7.62 -7.93
N VAL A 209 -3.20 -7.60 -9.25
CA VAL A 209 -2.40 -6.66 -10.02
C VAL A 209 -3.19 -6.20 -11.23
N GLU A 210 -2.73 -5.13 -11.88
CA GLU A 210 -3.29 -4.69 -13.17
C GLU A 210 -3.22 -5.81 -14.23
N GLU A 211 -4.21 -5.88 -15.12
CA GLU A 211 -4.31 -6.94 -16.13
C GLU A 211 -3.05 -7.03 -17.02
N ASN A 212 -2.48 -5.89 -17.39
CA ASN A 212 -1.28 -5.80 -18.22
C ASN A 212 -0.02 -6.41 -17.54
N TRP A 213 -0.06 -6.68 -16.23
CA TRP A 213 1.02 -7.33 -15.48
C TRP A 213 0.91 -8.85 -15.44
N MET A 214 -0.10 -9.43 -16.10
CA MET A 214 -0.34 -10.88 -16.10
C MET A 214 0.91 -11.70 -16.46
N HIS A 215 1.71 -11.26 -17.42
CA HIS A 215 2.93 -11.97 -17.81
C HIS A 215 3.98 -11.98 -16.69
N PHE A 216 4.23 -10.84 -16.02
CA PHE A 216 5.12 -10.77 -14.86
C PHE A 216 4.62 -11.63 -13.69
N LEU A 217 3.29 -11.68 -13.51
CA LEU A 217 2.65 -12.54 -12.51
C LEU A 217 2.88 -14.03 -12.82
N GLN A 218 2.72 -14.43 -14.07
CA GLN A 218 2.98 -15.81 -14.53
C GLN A 218 4.43 -16.21 -14.33
N GLU A 219 5.37 -15.38 -14.78
CA GLU A 219 6.81 -15.63 -14.62
C GLU A 219 7.21 -15.70 -13.14
N SER A 220 6.72 -14.78 -12.32
CA SER A 220 7.05 -14.72 -10.89
C SER A 220 6.41 -15.86 -10.09
N ALA A 221 5.30 -16.43 -10.56
CA ALA A 221 4.61 -17.56 -9.94
C ALA A 221 5.02 -18.92 -10.52
N ASP A 222 5.99 -18.98 -11.43
CA ASP A 222 6.39 -20.25 -12.03
C ASP A 222 6.85 -21.26 -10.95
N GLY A 223 6.32 -22.47 -11.04
CA GLY A 223 6.55 -23.54 -10.06
C GLY A 223 5.92 -23.33 -8.66
N ASP A 224 5.23 -22.22 -8.38
CA ASP A 224 4.65 -21.94 -7.05
C ASP A 224 3.35 -22.71 -6.77
N GLY A 225 2.75 -23.34 -7.80
CA GLY A 225 1.52 -24.16 -7.68
C GLY A 225 0.22 -23.36 -7.45
N GLY A 226 0.30 -22.03 -7.40
CA GLY A 226 -0.88 -21.17 -7.33
C GLY A 226 -1.59 -21.03 -8.68
N ARG A 227 -2.83 -20.56 -8.66
CA ARG A 227 -3.65 -20.33 -9.85
C ARG A 227 -3.57 -18.88 -10.27
N ILE A 228 -3.42 -18.62 -11.56
CA ILE A 228 -3.52 -17.28 -12.14
C ILE A 228 -4.76 -17.19 -13.02
N GLU A 229 -5.55 -16.14 -12.84
CA GLU A 229 -6.76 -15.90 -13.62
C GLU A 229 -7.06 -14.39 -13.72
N ILE A 230 -7.77 -14.00 -14.78
CA ILE A 230 -8.36 -12.67 -14.90
C ILE A 230 -9.74 -12.69 -14.24
N LEU A 231 -10.00 -11.74 -13.35
CA LEU A 231 -11.27 -11.58 -12.66
C LEU A 231 -11.80 -10.17 -12.86
N THR A 232 -13.12 -10.07 -12.92
CA THR A 232 -13.85 -8.80 -12.85
C THR A 232 -14.75 -8.85 -11.62
N ASP A 233 -14.51 -7.97 -10.66
CA ASP A 233 -15.27 -7.91 -9.42
C ASP A 233 -15.24 -6.51 -8.80
N VAL A 234 -16.01 -6.33 -7.73
CA VAL A 234 -16.12 -5.08 -6.98
C VAL A 234 -15.23 -5.15 -5.75
N ILE A 235 -14.44 -4.11 -5.54
CA ILE A 235 -13.61 -3.95 -4.35
C ILE A 235 -14.37 -3.14 -3.31
N VAL A 236 -14.34 -3.63 -2.07
CA VAL A 236 -14.88 -2.95 -0.90
C VAL A 236 -13.78 -2.12 -0.27
N LEU A 237 -13.98 -0.81 -0.30
CA LEU A 237 -13.13 0.16 0.35
C LEU A 237 -13.77 0.45 1.71
N ARG A 238 -13.15 0.01 2.79
CA ARG A 238 -13.61 0.34 4.15
C ARG A 238 -13.26 1.78 4.53
N PRO A 239 -13.92 2.39 5.53
CA PRO A 239 -13.58 3.73 5.99
C PRO A 239 -12.07 3.96 6.18
N SER A 240 -11.58 5.10 5.72
CA SER A 240 -10.25 5.61 6.06
C SER A 240 -10.28 6.35 7.40
N ASN A 241 -9.14 6.81 7.90
CA ASN A 241 -9.09 7.53 9.18
C ASN A 241 -9.58 9.00 9.08
N GLY A 242 -10.56 9.25 8.21
CA GLY A 242 -11.15 10.57 7.98
C GLY A 242 -10.25 11.61 7.33
N VAL A 243 -9.18 11.16 6.70
CA VAL A 243 -8.28 12.00 5.92
C VAL A 243 -8.69 11.85 4.45
N VAL A 244 -8.00 10.95 3.76
CA VAL A 244 -8.00 10.81 2.32
C VAL A 244 -7.65 9.34 2.03
N GLU A 245 -8.26 8.75 1.01
CA GLU A 245 -7.72 7.58 0.31
C GLU A 245 -7.07 8.06 -0.98
N ALA A 246 -5.93 7.46 -1.34
CA ALA A 246 -5.15 7.85 -2.51
C ALA A 246 -4.89 6.61 -3.36
N SER A 247 -5.58 6.50 -4.50
CA SER A 247 -5.35 5.47 -5.51
C SER A 247 -6.01 5.83 -6.83
N ASP A 248 -5.21 5.94 -7.89
CA ASP A 248 -5.72 6.09 -9.27
C ASP A 248 -6.30 4.78 -9.83
N TYR A 249 -6.10 3.66 -9.13
CA TYR A 249 -6.39 2.32 -9.64
C TYR A 249 -7.71 1.73 -9.13
N LEU A 250 -8.22 2.25 -8.02
CA LEU A 250 -9.42 1.71 -7.36
C LEU A 250 -10.69 2.41 -7.83
N THR A 251 -10.62 3.72 -8.09
CA THR A 251 -11.76 4.53 -8.56
C THR A 251 -11.26 5.61 -9.52
N GLY A 252 -12.17 6.32 -10.20
CA GLY A 252 -11.81 7.52 -10.95
C GLY A 252 -11.48 8.75 -10.08
N LYS A 253 -11.40 8.60 -8.74
CA LYS A 253 -11.07 9.67 -7.79
C LYS A 253 -9.59 9.57 -7.41
N HIS A 254 -8.93 10.71 -7.26
CA HIS A 254 -7.62 10.82 -6.61
C HIS A 254 -7.75 11.68 -5.35
N ASP A 255 -7.08 11.25 -4.27
CA ASP A 255 -7.07 11.91 -2.97
C ASP A 255 -8.48 12.29 -2.43
N TRP A 256 -9.41 11.35 -2.27
CA TRP A 256 -10.77 11.66 -1.80
C TRP A 256 -11.03 11.29 -0.34
N VAL A 257 -11.95 12.02 0.30
CA VAL A 257 -12.40 11.72 1.67
C VAL A 257 -13.24 10.46 1.66
N GLN A 258 -12.84 9.48 2.47
CA GLN A 258 -13.53 8.20 2.59
C GLN A 258 -13.93 7.92 4.05
N MET A 259 -15.07 8.46 4.49
CA MET A 259 -15.58 8.26 5.86
C MET A 259 -16.38 6.97 6.04
N GLU A 260 -16.91 6.44 4.95
CA GLU A 260 -17.84 5.32 4.92
C GLU A 260 -17.29 4.18 4.05
N GLU A 261 -17.96 3.03 4.11
CA GLU A 261 -17.70 1.96 3.14
C GLU A 261 -18.10 2.44 1.74
N GLU A 262 -17.19 2.30 0.78
CA GLU A 262 -17.43 2.59 -0.63
C GLU A 262 -17.19 1.31 -1.45
N LEU A 263 -17.96 1.14 -2.51
CA LEU A 263 -17.76 0.10 -3.50
C LEU A 263 -17.15 0.72 -4.75
N THR A 264 -16.16 0.06 -5.34
CA THR A 264 -15.65 0.45 -6.66
C THR A 264 -16.65 0.08 -7.74
N ASP A 265 -16.50 0.68 -8.92
CA ASP A 265 -17.00 0.04 -10.14
C ASP A 265 -16.32 -1.34 -10.33
N PRO A 266 -16.90 -2.28 -11.11
CA PRO A 266 -16.24 -3.54 -11.38
C PRO A 266 -14.86 -3.33 -12.03
N LEU A 267 -13.81 -3.87 -11.43
CA LEU A 267 -12.44 -3.77 -11.89
C LEU A 267 -11.98 -5.09 -12.50
N THR A 268 -11.41 -5.03 -13.71
CA THR A 268 -10.76 -6.19 -14.35
C THR A 268 -9.28 -6.23 -13.97
N ARG A 269 -8.84 -7.36 -13.44
CA ARG A 269 -7.51 -7.53 -12.83
C ARG A 269 -6.96 -8.92 -13.03
N ALA A 270 -5.63 -9.02 -13.10
CA ALA A 270 -4.95 -10.30 -13.04
C ALA A 270 -4.74 -10.69 -11.57
N THR A 271 -5.02 -11.94 -11.24
CA THR A 271 -5.00 -12.42 -9.86
C THR A 271 -4.15 -13.67 -9.72
N TYR A 272 -3.51 -13.81 -8.57
CA TYR A 272 -2.83 -15.04 -8.14
C TYR A 272 -3.49 -15.55 -6.85
N THR A 273 -3.98 -16.79 -6.88
CA THR A 273 -4.52 -17.49 -5.72
C THR A 273 -3.49 -18.51 -5.22
N PRO A 274 -3.02 -18.40 -3.96
CA PRO A 274 -2.11 -19.38 -3.37
C PRO A 274 -2.66 -20.83 -3.41
N PRO A 275 -1.80 -21.86 -3.48
CA PRO A 275 -2.24 -23.24 -3.39
C PRO A 275 -2.89 -23.51 -2.03
N GLY A 276 -4.00 -24.27 -2.03
CA GLY A 276 -4.76 -24.60 -0.83
C GLY A 276 -5.82 -23.58 -0.42
N ASP A 277 -5.88 -22.43 -1.09
CA ASP A 277 -7.00 -21.50 -0.95
C ASP A 277 -8.15 -21.91 -1.89
N ASP A 278 -9.21 -22.53 -1.33
CA ASP A 278 -10.37 -23.00 -2.08
C ASP A 278 -11.51 -21.97 -2.09
N THR A 279 -11.18 -20.71 -2.38
CA THR A 279 -12.14 -19.60 -2.57
C THR A 279 -13.09 -19.81 -3.78
N ARG A 280 -13.16 -21.00 -4.36
CA ARG A 280 -14.00 -21.39 -5.51
C ARG A 280 -15.50 -21.40 -5.24
N GLY A 281 -15.96 -21.15 -4.02
CA GLY A 281 -17.37 -21.23 -3.66
C GLY A 281 -18.31 -20.37 -4.51
N HIS A 282 -17.84 -19.28 -5.10
CA HIS A 282 -18.72 -18.23 -5.61
C HIS A 282 -18.25 -17.64 -6.94
N ARG A 283 -18.49 -18.38 -8.02
CA ARG A 283 -18.50 -17.81 -9.38
C ARG A 283 -19.68 -16.85 -9.48
N VAL A 284 -19.39 -15.55 -9.63
CA VAL A 284 -20.36 -14.59 -10.14
C VAL A 284 -20.82 -15.11 -11.49
N ARG A 285 -22.10 -15.50 -11.60
CA ARG A 285 -22.76 -15.66 -12.89
C ARG A 285 -22.77 -14.28 -13.53
N THR A 286 -21.84 -14.04 -14.45
CA THR A 286 -21.92 -12.92 -15.38
C THR A 286 -22.94 -13.28 -16.46
N ASP A 287 -24.21 -13.33 -16.09
CA ASP A 287 -25.33 -13.25 -17.03
C ASP A 287 -25.92 -11.84 -16.89
N LEU A 288 -25.35 -10.89 -17.63
CA LEU A 288 -26.01 -9.65 -18.07
C LEU A 288 -26.20 -9.73 -19.58
#